data_AF-A0A5E4NEF0-F1
#
_entry.id   AF-A0A5E4NEF0-F1
#
_cell.length_a   1.000
_cell.length_b   1.000
_cell.length_c   1.000
_cell.angle_alpha   90.00
_cell.angle_beta   90.00
_cell.angle_gamma   90.00
#
_symmetry.space_group_name_H-M   'P 1'
#
loop_
_entity.id
_entity.type
_entity.pdbx_description
1 polymer ?
#
loop_
_entity_poly.entity_id
_entity_poly.type
_entity_poly.pdbx_seq_one_letter_code
_entity_poly.pdbx_strand_id
1 'polypeptide(L)'
;MGKLLSLLLREDSCCSAQHKYDVFLDFENVQPTASELELFDDVQIVLTEASDVLSDLKNYSGADQHIRAAIINPSAEQNASTWEELIPRIRKLRRFYFFSQKIAFVVPQILNSICSDDITPSHQLERQQAIVKQFSEIIDFVFKFDEYKMQTPAIQNDFSYYRRVLMREGPSSYSTDLDDDSTSNLNIANKVSLFYAESTPMLRTLTNVTSQFLNTDKRLVDYAIEMLSTMVKVCIRMLETPAVQFKKRETHLFMLRVLVGLIILCDHVYPNGVFVKTSNIDIKGCIRLLKEQPEEIHTENLLNALRYTTVHLNDSSTSKTIKTLLMEA
;
A
#
# COMPACT_ATOMS: atom_id res chain seq x y z
N MET A 1 23.40 -15.23 7.88
CA MET A 1 24.22 -14.53 6.86
C MET A 1 24.17 -13.01 7.00
N GLY A 2 23.03 -12.39 7.33
CA GLY A 2 22.92 -10.93 7.50
C GLY A 2 23.94 -10.28 8.47
N LYS A 3 24.24 -10.92 9.61
CA LYS A 3 25.24 -10.43 10.57
C LYS A 3 26.68 -10.46 10.04
N LEU A 4 26.97 -11.36 9.09
CA LEU A 4 28.29 -11.48 8.44
C LEU A 4 28.43 -10.45 7.30
N LEU A 5 27.35 -10.22 6.54
CA LEU A 5 27.27 -9.13 5.57
C LEU A 5 27.34 -7.75 6.23
N SER A 6 26.68 -7.55 7.38
CA SER A 6 26.79 -6.30 8.14
C SER A 6 28.21 -6.07 8.70
N LEU A 7 28.94 -7.15 8.99
CA LEU A 7 30.35 -7.08 9.41
C LEU A 7 31.28 -6.80 8.22
N LEU A 8 31.01 -7.38 7.05
CA LEU A 8 31.75 -7.08 5.82
C LEU A 8 31.54 -5.63 5.35
N LEU A 9 30.31 -5.11 5.46
CA LEU A 9 30.01 -3.69 5.20
C LEU A 9 30.70 -2.72 6.18
N ARG A 10 31.11 -3.20 7.37
CA ARG A 10 31.89 -2.42 8.34
C ARG A 10 33.39 -2.37 7.99
N GLU A 11 33.94 -3.41 7.39
CA GLU A 11 35.37 -3.50 7.09
C GLU A 11 35.80 -2.67 5.86
N ASP A 12 34.88 -2.41 4.91
CA ASP A 12 35.16 -1.56 3.74
C ASP A 12 35.12 -0.04 4.05
N SER A 13 34.81 0.37 5.29
CA SER A 13 34.66 1.80 5.68
C SER A 13 36.00 2.45 6.09
N CYS A 14 37.02 2.32 5.25
CA CYS A 14 38.29 2.98 5.44
C CYS A 14 38.53 4.07 4.37
N CYS A 15 37.55 4.97 4.16
CA CYS A 15 37.74 6.35 3.69
C CYS A 15 36.37 7.04 3.45
N SER A 16 36.28 8.29 3.93
CA SER A 16 35.24 9.31 3.67
C SER A 16 33.82 9.10 4.24
N ALA A 17 33.48 10.00 5.17
CA ALA A 17 32.16 10.29 5.76
C ALA A 17 31.55 9.21 6.67
N GLN A 18 31.32 9.58 7.93
CA GLN A 18 30.66 8.76 8.95
C GLN A 18 29.25 8.34 8.48
N HIS A 19 29.12 7.11 7.96
CA HIS A 19 27.86 6.52 7.52
C HIS A 19 27.02 6.09 8.73
N LYS A 20 26.07 6.94 9.14
CA LYS A 20 25.32 6.82 10.39
C LYS A 20 24.25 5.70 10.42
N TYR A 21 24.08 4.91 9.35
CA TYR A 21 22.96 3.96 9.20
C TYR A 21 23.39 2.63 8.57
N ASP A 22 24.18 1.81 9.26
CA ASP A 22 24.62 0.47 8.80
C ASP A 22 23.57 -0.64 9.04
N VAL A 23 22.30 -0.37 8.70
CA VAL A 23 21.22 -1.35 8.85
C VAL A 23 21.03 -2.13 7.55
N PHE A 24 21.00 -3.46 7.66
CA PHE A 24 20.68 -4.37 6.57
C PHE A 24 19.39 -5.14 6.89
N LEU A 25 18.42 -5.12 5.98
CA LEU A 25 17.17 -5.86 6.10
C LEU A 25 17.18 -7.07 5.15
N ASP A 26 17.13 -8.28 5.69
CA ASP A 26 17.16 -9.51 4.87
C ASP A 26 15.76 -9.86 4.32
N PHE A 27 15.31 -9.14 3.29
CA PHE A 27 13.99 -9.40 2.69
C PHE A 27 13.86 -10.79 2.02
N GLU A 28 14.96 -11.49 1.76
CA GLU A 28 14.93 -12.79 1.10
C GLU A 28 14.87 -13.98 2.07
N ASN A 29 15.49 -13.87 3.25
CA ASN A 29 15.67 -15.00 4.17
C ASN A 29 15.30 -14.71 5.62
N VAL A 30 14.80 -13.51 5.96
CA VAL A 30 14.38 -13.21 7.33
C VAL A 30 13.36 -14.23 7.85
N GLN A 31 13.52 -14.60 9.12
CA GLN A 31 12.60 -15.43 9.88
C GLN A 31 12.19 -14.66 11.14
N PRO A 32 10.94 -14.82 11.63
CA PRO A 32 10.50 -14.16 12.84
C PRO A 32 11.31 -14.64 14.04
N THR A 33 11.67 -13.69 14.89
CA THR A 33 12.17 -13.98 16.24
C THR A 33 11.03 -14.45 17.15
N ALA A 34 11.36 -15.04 18.30
CA ALA A 34 10.34 -15.43 19.28
C ALA A 34 9.49 -14.25 19.77
N SER A 35 10.04 -13.02 19.81
CA SER A 35 9.26 -11.84 20.16
C SER A 35 8.34 -11.34 19.06
N GLU A 36 8.61 -11.70 17.80
CA GLU A 36 7.81 -11.29 16.65
C GLU A 36 6.69 -12.27 16.34
N LEU A 37 6.80 -13.53 16.78
CA LEU A 37 6.02 -14.66 16.25
C LEU A 37 4.50 -14.46 16.32
N GLU A 38 3.99 -13.97 17.46
CA GLU A 38 2.55 -13.76 17.65
C GLU A 38 1.98 -12.76 16.63
N LEU A 39 2.56 -11.55 16.56
CA LEU A 39 2.14 -10.54 15.58
C LEU A 39 2.44 -10.99 14.15
N PHE A 40 3.55 -11.69 13.93
CA PHE A 40 3.93 -12.20 12.63
C PHE A 40 2.87 -13.15 12.08
N ASP A 41 2.39 -14.09 12.89
CA ASP A 41 1.38 -15.06 12.48
C ASP A 41 0.05 -14.37 12.13
N ASP A 42 -0.39 -13.41 12.95
CA ASP A 42 -1.60 -12.61 12.69
C ASP A 42 -1.53 -11.85 11.37
N VAL A 43 -0.39 -11.19 11.11
CA VAL A 43 -0.18 -10.45 9.86
C VAL A 43 -0.02 -11.40 8.67
N GLN A 44 0.57 -12.58 8.87
CA GLN A 44 0.77 -13.57 7.82
C GLN A 44 -0.57 -14.13 7.30
N ILE A 45 -1.58 -14.25 8.14
CA ILE A 45 -2.95 -14.61 7.72
C ILE A 45 -3.48 -13.58 6.71
N VAL A 46 -3.32 -12.29 7.00
CA VAL A 46 -3.75 -11.20 6.11
C VAL A 46 -2.96 -11.20 4.81
N LEU A 47 -1.63 -11.37 4.86
CA LEU A 47 -0.77 -11.39 3.68
C LEU A 47 -1.01 -12.61 2.77
N THR A 48 -1.39 -13.74 3.34
CA THR A 48 -1.76 -14.93 2.56
C THR A 48 -3.01 -14.64 1.72
N GLU A 49 -4.03 -14.02 2.30
CA GLU A 49 -5.24 -13.60 1.57
C GLU A 49 -4.98 -12.45 0.58
N ALA A 50 -3.98 -11.59 0.83
CA ALA A 50 -3.60 -10.51 -0.06
C ALA A 50 -3.28 -10.99 -1.49
N SER A 51 -2.63 -12.15 -1.61
CA SER A 51 -2.28 -12.76 -2.90
C SER A 51 -3.53 -13.14 -3.71
N ASP A 52 -4.53 -13.72 -3.05
CA ASP A 52 -5.80 -14.07 -3.67
C ASP A 52 -6.58 -12.83 -4.09
N VAL A 53 -6.59 -11.79 -3.25
CA VAL A 53 -7.26 -10.52 -3.53
C VAL A 53 -6.66 -9.85 -4.77
N LEU A 54 -5.33 -9.81 -4.89
CA LEU A 54 -4.67 -9.27 -6.10
C LEU A 54 -4.98 -10.10 -7.34
N SER A 55 -4.96 -11.43 -7.22
CA SER A 55 -5.28 -12.33 -8.34
C SER A 55 -6.73 -12.13 -8.81
N ASP A 56 -7.68 -12.04 -7.88
CA ASP A 56 -9.08 -11.80 -8.17
C ASP A 56 -9.32 -10.44 -8.83
N LEU A 57 -8.63 -9.39 -8.38
CA LEU A 57 -8.75 -8.04 -8.93
C LEU A 57 -8.12 -7.96 -10.33
N LYS A 58 -6.93 -8.53 -10.51
CA LYS A 58 -6.24 -8.55 -11.80
C LYS A 58 -7.07 -9.25 -12.89
N ASN A 59 -7.83 -10.27 -12.50
CA ASN A 59 -8.69 -11.03 -13.40
C ASN A 59 -10.16 -10.58 -13.35
N TYR A 60 -10.46 -9.40 -12.80
CA TYR A 60 -11.83 -8.91 -12.69
C TYR A 60 -12.38 -8.52 -14.07
N SER A 61 -13.28 -9.35 -14.59
CA SER A 61 -14.08 -9.03 -15.78
C SER A 61 -15.39 -8.37 -15.35
N GLY A 62 -15.69 -7.16 -15.84
CA GLY A 62 -16.94 -6.46 -15.57
C GLY A 62 -18.20 -7.18 -16.04
N ALA A 63 -19.38 -6.68 -15.66
CA ALA A 63 -20.68 -7.14 -16.16
C ALA A 63 -21.29 -6.16 -17.20
N ASP A 64 -20.47 -5.32 -17.84
CA ASP A 64 -20.93 -4.21 -18.68
C ASP A 64 -21.93 -4.64 -19.78
N GLN A 65 -21.72 -5.80 -20.42
CA GLN A 65 -22.61 -6.30 -21.48
C GLN A 65 -24.02 -6.60 -20.94
N HIS A 66 -24.11 -7.34 -19.83
CA HIS A 66 -25.37 -7.68 -19.18
C HIS A 66 -26.06 -6.46 -18.58
N ILE A 67 -25.29 -5.54 -17.99
CA ILE A 67 -25.82 -4.28 -17.46
C ILE A 67 -26.41 -3.42 -18.57
N ARG A 68 -25.70 -3.26 -19.70
CA ARG A 68 -26.21 -2.50 -20.86
C ARG A 68 -27.47 -3.13 -21.44
N ALA A 69 -27.50 -4.46 -21.57
CA ALA A 69 -28.69 -5.18 -22.07
C ALA A 69 -29.92 -4.92 -21.19
N ALA A 70 -29.77 -5.00 -19.85
CA ALA A 70 -30.85 -4.71 -18.91
C ALA A 70 -31.30 -3.25 -18.90
N ILE A 71 -30.40 -2.30 -19.18
CA ILE A 71 -30.75 -0.88 -19.29
C ILE A 71 -31.53 -0.59 -20.58
N ILE A 72 -31.12 -1.19 -21.71
CA ILE A 72 -31.72 -0.96 -23.03
C ILE A 72 -33.09 -1.64 -23.15
N ASN A 73 -33.20 -2.89 -22.68
CA ASN A 73 -34.41 -3.69 -22.77
C ASN A 73 -34.77 -4.28 -21.40
N PRO A 74 -35.38 -3.49 -20.50
CA PRO A 74 -35.72 -3.95 -19.16
C PRO A 74 -36.85 -4.98 -19.22
N SER A 75 -36.54 -6.25 -18.94
CA SER A 75 -37.49 -7.34 -18.76
C SER A 75 -37.15 -8.15 -17.51
N ALA A 76 -38.11 -8.92 -16.97
CA ALA A 76 -37.86 -9.76 -15.80
C ALA A 76 -36.75 -10.80 -16.06
N GLU A 77 -36.77 -11.42 -17.25
CA GLU A 77 -35.75 -12.39 -17.68
C GLU A 77 -34.36 -11.73 -17.82
N GLN A 78 -34.29 -10.57 -18.46
CA GLN A 78 -33.03 -9.85 -18.64
C GLN A 78 -32.46 -9.36 -17.31
N ASN A 79 -33.30 -8.85 -16.41
CA ASN A 79 -32.88 -8.42 -15.08
C ASN A 79 -32.37 -9.59 -14.25
N ALA A 80 -33.05 -10.74 -14.30
CA ALA A 80 -32.62 -11.95 -13.60
C ALA A 80 -31.26 -12.45 -14.12
N SER A 81 -31.08 -12.53 -15.44
CA SER A 81 -29.80 -12.91 -16.06
C SER A 81 -28.67 -11.93 -15.69
N THR A 82 -28.93 -10.62 -15.73
CA THR A 82 -27.94 -9.61 -15.33
C THR A 82 -27.59 -9.72 -13.86
N TRP A 83 -28.56 -10.04 -13.00
CA TRP A 83 -28.34 -10.23 -11.58
C TRP A 83 -27.47 -11.46 -11.28
N GLU A 84 -27.76 -12.59 -11.93
CA GLU A 84 -26.99 -13.83 -11.80
C GLU A 84 -25.51 -13.61 -12.14
N GLU A 85 -25.23 -12.86 -13.21
CA GLU A 85 -23.86 -12.54 -13.62
C GLU A 85 -23.20 -11.51 -12.68
N LEU A 86 -23.97 -10.54 -12.18
CA LEU A 86 -23.44 -9.44 -11.37
C LEU A 86 -23.10 -9.86 -9.93
N ILE A 87 -23.91 -10.72 -9.31
CA ILE A 87 -23.76 -11.07 -7.89
C ILE A 87 -22.38 -11.63 -7.52
N PRO A 88 -21.79 -12.61 -8.26
CA PRO A 88 -20.44 -13.11 -7.96
C PRO A 88 -19.38 -12.00 -7.96
N ARG A 89 -19.51 -11.01 -8.86
CA ARG A 89 -18.62 -9.85 -8.92
C ARG A 89 -18.79 -8.94 -7.72
N ILE A 90 -20.03 -8.66 -7.33
CA ILE A 90 -20.32 -7.85 -6.13
C ILE A 90 -19.78 -8.52 -4.86
N ARG A 91 -19.83 -9.85 -4.77
CA ARG A 91 -19.19 -10.59 -3.66
C ARG A 91 -17.67 -10.36 -3.64
N LYS A 92 -16.99 -10.39 -4.78
CA LYS A 92 -15.54 -10.05 -4.87
C LYS A 92 -15.29 -8.61 -4.43
N LEU A 93 -16.08 -7.65 -4.92
CA LEU A 93 -15.92 -6.24 -4.56
C LEU A 93 -16.15 -5.99 -3.05
N ARG A 94 -17.14 -6.66 -2.45
CA ARG A 94 -17.33 -6.65 -1.00
C ARG A 94 -16.13 -7.25 -0.26
N ARG A 95 -15.60 -8.39 -0.72
CA ARG A 95 -14.42 -9.05 -0.14
C ARG A 95 -13.22 -8.09 -0.13
N PHE A 96 -12.96 -7.37 -1.22
CA PHE A 96 -11.85 -6.41 -1.28
C PHE A 96 -12.02 -5.27 -0.28
N TYR A 97 -13.24 -4.75 -0.12
CA TYR A 97 -13.53 -3.74 0.92
C TYR A 97 -13.29 -4.29 2.33
N PHE A 98 -13.78 -5.48 2.65
CA PHE A 98 -13.54 -6.08 3.98
C PHE A 98 -12.06 -6.41 4.21
N PHE A 99 -11.34 -6.77 3.16
CA PHE A 99 -9.89 -6.95 3.22
C PHE A 99 -9.17 -5.64 3.60
N SER A 100 -9.63 -4.48 3.11
CA SER A 100 -9.08 -3.19 3.55
C SER A 100 -9.28 -2.97 5.05
N GLN A 101 -10.37 -3.48 5.64
CA GLN A 101 -10.59 -3.41 7.08
C GLN A 101 -9.62 -4.31 7.87
N LYS A 102 -9.21 -5.46 7.30
CA LYS A 102 -8.16 -6.31 7.88
C LYS A 102 -6.81 -5.59 7.88
N ILE A 103 -6.46 -4.92 6.78
CA ILE A 103 -5.26 -4.05 6.72
C ILE A 103 -5.35 -2.96 7.79
N ALA A 104 -6.49 -2.28 7.87
CA ALA A 104 -6.73 -1.21 8.84
C ALA A 104 -6.55 -1.69 10.30
N PHE A 105 -6.82 -2.96 10.57
CA PHE A 105 -6.67 -3.57 11.88
C PHE A 105 -5.23 -3.95 12.22
N VAL A 106 -4.46 -4.52 11.28
CA VAL A 106 -3.10 -5.01 11.55
C VAL A 106 -2.03 -3.91 11.48
N VAL A 107 -2.21 -2.88 10.65
CA VAL A 107 -1.20 -1.81 10.48
C VAL A 107 -0.88 -1.10 11.80
N PRO A 108 -1.84 -0.68 12.64
CA PRO A 108 -1.52 -0.08 13.94
C PRO A 108 -0.71 -1.00 14.87
N GLN A 109 -0.90 -2.31 14.79
CA GLN A 109 -0.16 -3.29 15.61
C GLN A 109 1.28 -3.44 15.13
N ILE A 110 1.48 -3.48 13.81
CA ILE A 110 2.80 -3.40 13.18
C ILE A 110 3.52 -2.13 13.61
N LEU A 111 2.86 -0.97 13.49
CA LEU A 111 3.44 0.33 13.85
C LEU A 111 3.81 0.39 15.34
N ASN A 112 2.96 -0.12 16.24
CA ASN A 112 3.28 -0.27 17.66
C ASN A 112 4.51 -1.16 17.91
N SER A 113 4.68 -2.24 17.13
CA SER A 113 5.82 -3.14 17.27
C SER A 113 7.13 -2.51 16.77
N ILE A 114 7.09 -1.79 15.65
CA ILE A 114 8.30 -1.20 15.04
C ILE A 114 8.63 0.20 15.56
N CYS A 115 7.70 0.92 16.17
CA CYS A 115 7.96 2.23 16.78
C CYS A 115 8.17 2.08 18.29
N SER A 116 9.37 2.39 18.77
CA SER A 116 9.73 2.37 20.20
C SER A 116 10.48 3.65 20.54
N ASP A 117 10.17 4.24 21.69
CA ASP A 117 10.83 5.41 22.24
C ASP A 117 12.09 5.07 23.07
N ASP A 118 12.30 3.79 23.37
CA ASP A 118 13.42 3.31 24.19
C ASP A 118 14.72 3.10 23.39
N ILE A 119 14.61 2.86 22.09
CA ILE A 119 15.76 2.52 21.22
C ILE A 119 15.72 3.26 19.90
N THR A 120 16.88 3.42 19.27
CA THR A 120 16.98 4.14 18.01
C THR A 120 16.25 3.41 16.87
N PRO A 121 15.67 4.14 15.90
CA PRO A 121 14.97 3.52 14.78
C PRO A 121 15.77 2.46 14.04
N SER A 122 17.05 2.72 13.81
CA SER A 122 17.96 1.78 13.16
C SER A 122 18.07 0.45 13.89
N HIS A 123 18.21 0.48 15.21
CA HIS A 123 18.34 -0.73 16.00
C HIS A 123 17.02 -1.50 16.07
N GLN A 124 15.89 -0.79 16.12
CA GLN A 124 14.58 -1.43 16.11
C GLN A 124 14.28 -2.12 14.78
N LEU A 125 14.68 -1.53 13.65
CA LEU A 125 14.58 -2.16 12.33
C LEU A 125 15.44 -3.43 12.22
N GLU A 126 16.63 -3.45 12.82
CA GLU A 126 17.48 -4.65 12.87
C GLU A 126 16.87 -5.78 13.72
N ARG A 127 16.13 -5.42 14.77
CA ARG A 127 15.51 -6.36 15.70
C ARG A 127 14.18 -6.90 15.17
N GLN A 128 13.37 -6.07 14.53
CA GLN A 128 12.00 -6.38 14.07
C GLN A 128 11.95 -6.65 12.56
N GLN A 129 12.95 -7.35 12.00
CA GLN A 129 13.08 -7.48 10.54
C GLN A 129 11.90 -8.21 9.89
N ALA A 130 11.31 -9.21 10.57
CA ALA A 130 10.22 -9.97 9.99
C ALA A 130 8.95 -9.12 9.91
N ILE A 131 8.67 -8.34 10.95
CA ILE A 131 7.55 -7.39 10.98
C ILE A 131 7.76 -6.25 9.98
N VAL A 132 8.98 -5.72 9.85
CA VAL A 132 9.34 -4.71 8.84
C VAL A 132 9.13 -5.24 7.43
N LYS A 133 9.48 -6.51 7.16
CA LYS A 133 9.20 -7.17 5.90
C LYS A 133 7.70 -7.26 5.63
N GLN A 134 6.92 -7.70 6.60
CA GLN A 134 5.46 -7.80 6.45
C GLN A 134 4.79 -6.44 6.22
N PHE A 135 5.27 -5.38 6.89
CA PHE A 135 4.80 -4.02 6.63
C PHE A 135 5.08 -3.59 5.18
N SER A 136 6.28 -3.93 4.69
CA SER A 136 6.66 -3.66 3.30
C SER A 136 5.81 -4.45 2.30
N GLU A 137 5.43 -5.69 2.63
CA GLU A 137 4.51 -6.51 1.83
C GLU A 137 3.09 -5.93 1.80
N ILE A 138 2.61 -5.34 2.91
CA ILE A 138 1.33 -4.60 2.92
C ILE A 138 1.42 -3.37 2.00
N ILE A 139 2.50 -2.59 2.06
CA ILE A 139 2.70 -1.41 1.19
C ILE A 139 2.73 -1.83 -0.28
N ASP A 140 3.45 -2.90 -0.62
CA ASP A 140 3.51 -3.45 -1.98
C ASP A 140 2.12 -3.91 -2.47
N PHE A 141 1.36 -4.59 -1.62
CA PHE A 141 -0.03 -4.97 -1.92
C PHE A 141 -0.90 -3.75 -2.20
N VAL A 142 -0.86 -2.73 -1.32
CA VAL A 142 -1.67 -1.51 -1.41
C VAL A 142 -1.52 -0.85 -2.76
N PHE A 143 -0.28 -0.71 -3.25
CA PHE A 143 -0.05 -0.12 -4.56
C PHE A 143 -0.51 -0.97 -5.72
N LYS A 144 -0.20 -2.27 -5.71
CA LYS A 144 -0.62 -3.16 -6.79
C LYS A 144 -2.14 -3.20 -6.90
N PHE A 145 -2.84 -3.21 -5.77
CA PHE A 145 -4.29 -3.16 -5.73
C PHE A 145 -4.79 -1.87 -6.39
N ASP A 146 -4.28 -0.72 -5.97
CA ASP A 146 -4.75 0.57 -6.46
C ASP A 146 -4.40 0.77 -7.95
N GLU A 147 -3.25 0.28 -8.41
CA GLU A 147 -2.87 0.25 -9.84
C GLU A 147 -3.89 -0.56 -10.66
N TYR A 148 -4.19 -1.79 -10.25
CA TYR A 148 -5.19 -2.62 -10.94
C TYR A 148 -6.59 -2.01 -10.88
N LYS A 149 -6.96 -1.41 -9.76
CA LYS A 149 -8.25 -0.73 -9.62
C LYS A 149 -8.37 0.45 -10.58
N MET A 150 -7.33 1.28 -10.70
CA MET A 150 -7.33 2.43 -11.60
C MET A 150 -7.46 2.02 -13.08
N GLN A 151 -6.95 0.84 -13.44
CA GLN A 151 -7.06 0.28 -14.79
C GLN A 151 -8.39 -0.44 -15.07
N THR A 152 -9.26 -0.58 -14.06
CA THR A 152 -10.50 -1.39 -14.15
C THR A 152 -11.76 -0.55 -13.91
N PRO A 153 -12.20 0.27 -14.89
CA PRO A 153 -13.37 1.15 -14.73
C PRO A 153 -14.68 0.39 -14.47
N ALA A 154 -14.78 -0.87 -14.90
CA ALA A 154 -15.94 -1.72 -14.69
C ALA A 154 -16.33 -1.88 -13.21
N ILE A 155 -15.37 -1.81 -12.28
CA ILE A 155 -15.62 -1.94 -10.83
C ILE A 155 -16.66 -0.92 -10.36
N GLN A 156 -16.51 0.34 -10.75
CA GLN A 156 -17.44 1.40 -10.34
C GLN A 156 -18.79 1.26 -11.04
N ASN A 157 -18.79 0.86 -12.32
CA ASN A 157 -20.02 0.66 -13.10
C ASN A 157 -20.89 -0.45 -12.51
N ASP A 158 -20.29 -1.62 -12.28
CA ASP A 158 -20.94 -2.80 -11.73
C ASP A 158 -21.54 -2.50 -10.36
N PHE A 159 -20.74 -1.92 -9.46
CA PHE A 159 -21.18 -1.62 -8.11
C PHE A 159 -22.25 -0.52 -8.07
N SER A 160 -22.14 0.49 -8.95
CA SER A 160 -23.15 1.55 -9.07
C SER A 160 -24.47 1.03 -9.63
N TYR A 161 -24.46 0.02 -10.51
CA TYR A 161 -25.68 -0.63 -10.98
C TYR A 161 -26.31 -1.47 -9.86
N TYR A 162 -25.52 -2.30 -9.18
CA TYR A 162 -25.96 -3.10 -8.02
C TYR A 162 -26.66 -2.23 -6.96
N ARG A 163 -26.04 -1.11 -6.57
CA ARG A 163 -26.62 -0.19 -5.57
C ARG A 163 -27.97 0.39 -6.01
N ARG A 164 -28.12 0.71 -7.31
CA ARG A 164 -29.39 1.23 -7.87
C ARG A 164 -30.49 0.18 -7.84
N VAL A 165 -30.18 -1.07 -8.16
CA VAL A 165 -31.15 -2.18 -8.08
C VAL A 165 -31.58 -2.41 -6.63
N LEU A 166 -30.62 -2.43 -5.69
CA LEU A 166 -30.90 -2.62 -4.26
C LEU A 166 -31.83 -1.54 -3.67
N MET A 167 -31.67 -0.28 -4.10
CA MET A 167 -32.54 0.83 -3.70
C MET A 167 -33.96 0.73 -4.29
N ARG A 168 -34.10 0.18 -5.50
CA ARG A 168 -35.38 0.11 -6.23
C ARG A 168 -36.26 -1.04 -5.76
N GLU A 169 -35.70 -2.23 -5.62
CA GLU A 169 -36.49 -3.46 -5.41
C GLU A 169 -36.70 -3.79 -3.94
N GLY A 170 -36.20 -2.94 -3.04
CA GLY A 170 -36.21 -3.19 -1.61
C GLY A 170 -35.29 -4.35 -1.22
N PRO A 171 -34.86 -4.43 0.04
CA PRO A 171 -33.85 -5.39 0.45
C PRO A 171 -34.41 -6.83 0.63
N SER A 172 -35.63 -7.10 0.15
CA SER A 172 -36.36 -8.37 0.24
C SER A 172 -36.52 -9.12 -1.10
N SER A 173 -36.17 -8.52 -2.25
CA SER A 173 -36.52 -9.09 -3.57
C SER A 173 -35.41 -9.95 -4.20
N TYR A 174 -34.17 -9.80 -3.75
CA TYR A 174 -33.03 -10.64 -4.16
C TYR A 174 -32.17 -11.01 -2.95
N SER A 175 -32.73 -11.81 -2.05
CA SER A 175 -31.98 -12.40 -0.94
C SER A 175 -31.02 -13.47 -1.47
N THR A 176 -29.83 -13.07 -1.89
CA THR A 176 -28.71 -13.99 -2.09
C THR A 176 -28.05 -14.24 -0.73
N ASP A 177 -28.36 -15.35 -0.07
CA ASP A 177 -27.58 -16.06 0.97
C ASP A 177 -26.77 -15.23 1.98
N LEU A 178 -27.21 -14.03 2.33
CA LEU A 178 -26.56 -13.16 3.29
C LEU A 178 -27.55 -12.98 4.43
N ASP A 179 -27.38 -13.78 5.49
CA ASP A 179 -28.13 -13.84 6.75
C ASP A 179 -28.17 -12.53 7.57
N ASP A 180 -28.03 -11.37 6.92
CA ASP A 180 -27.91 -10.08 7.60
C ASP A 180 -29.03 -9.12 7.21
N ASP A 181 -29.48 -8.35 8.20
CA ASP A 181 -30.58 -7.40 8.11
C ASP A 181 -30.48 -6.59 6.80
N SER A 182 -31.61 -6.53 6.13
CA SER A 182 -31.87 -5.81 4.89
C SER A 182 -31.31 -4.36 4.92
N THR A 183 -31.33 -3.72 6.10
CA THR A 183 -30.75 -2.39 6.38
C THR A 183 -29.22 -2.42 6.45
N SER A 184 -28.64 -3.48 7.02
CA SER A 184 -27.18 -3.71 7.09
C SER A 184 -26.58 -3.83 5.70
N ASN A 185 -27.23 -4.54 4.78
CA ASN A 185 -26.76 -4.70 3.40
C ASN A 185 -26.68 -3.39 2.62
N LEU A 186 -27.66 -2.49 2.74
CA LEU A 186 -27.61 -1.17 2.10
C LEU A 186 -26.51 -0.28 2.73
N ASN A 187 -26.35 -0.33 4.06
CA ASN A 187 -25.29 0.40 4.76
C ASN A 187 -23.89 -0.06 4.32
N ILE A 188 -23.67 -1.37 4.23
CA ILE A 188 -22.43 -1.94 3.70
C ILE A 188 -22.23 -1.50 2.25
N ALA A 189 -23.26 -1.56 1.41
CA ALA A 189 -23.17 -1.14 0.02
C ALA A 189 -22.75 0.35 -0.09
N ASN A 190 -23.27 1.23 0.76
CA ASN A 190 -22.83 2.63 0.78
C ASN A 190 -21.35 2.78 1.16
N LYS A 191 -20.87 2.03 2.16
CA LYS A 191 -19.44 2.04 2.54
C LYS A 191 -18.53 1.52 1.43
N VAL A 192 -18.92 0.42 0.78
CA VAL A 192 -18.17 -0.15 -0.36
C VAL A 192 -18.17 0.82 -1.54
N SER A 193 -19.29 1.52 -1.77
CA SER A 193 -19.37 2.55 -2.82
C SER A 193 -18.43 3.73 -2.55
N LEU A 194 -18.31 4.17 -1.29
CA LEU A 194 -17.36 5.23 -0.90
C LEU A 194 -15.91 4.76 -1.06
N PHE A 195 -15.63 3.50 -0.71
CA PHE A 195 -14.32 2.89 -0.92
C PHE A 195 -13.93 2.98 -2.40
N TYR A 196 -14.76 2.53 -3.35
CA TYR A 196 -14.40 2.56 -4.77
C TYR A 196 -14.44 3.94 -5.44
N ALA A 197 -15.06 4.94 -4.81
CA ALA A 197 -15.05 6.32 -5.29
C ALA A 197 -13.65 6.94 -5.21
N GLU A 198 -12.83 6.51 -4.25
CA GLU A 198 -11.43 6.95 -4.12
C GLU A 198 -10.58 6.35 -5.25
N SER A 199 -9.69 7.13 -5.86
CA SER A 199 -8.79 6.64 -6.92
C SER A 199 -7.85 5.55 -6.41
N THR A 200 -7.34 5.71 -5.18
CA THR A 200 -6.39 4.81 -4.51
C THR A 200 -6.96 4.37 -3.16
N PRO A 201 -7.97 3.48 -3.17
CA PRO A 201 -8.75 3.17 -1.98
C PRO A 201 -7.96 2.42 -0.90
N MET A 202 -7.04 1.52 -1.27
CA MET A 202 -6.20 0.83 -0.28
C MET A 202 -5.18 1.78 0.33
N LEU A 203 -4.59 2.67 -0.46
CA LEU A 203 -3.70 3.70 0.05
C LEU A 203 -4.43 4.64 1.00
N ARG A 204 -5.66 5.06 0.65
CA ARG A 204 -6.50 5.88 1.52
C ARG A 204 -6.75 5.19 2.86
N THR A 205 -7.01 3.88 2.85
CA THR A 205 -7.11 3.11 4.09
C THR A 205 -5.80 3.14 4.88
N LEU A 206 -4.66 2.85 4.24
CA LEU A 206 -3.35 2.82 4.88
C LEU A 206 -2.96 4.17 5.50
N THR A 207 -3.16 5.28 4.76
CA THR A 207 -2.82 6.62 5.24
C THR A 207 -3.73 7.06 6.38
N ASN A 208 -5.02 6.72 6.32
CA ASN A 208 -5.96 7.03 7.39
C ASN A 208 -5.59 6.32 8.70
N VAL A 209 -5.31 5.02 8.66
CA VAL A 209 -4.95 4.29 9.89
C VAL A 209 -3.59 4.67 10.44
N THR A 210 -2.63 4.98 9.55
CA THR A 210 -1.32 5.48 9.97
C THR A 210 -1.46 6.87 10.61
N SER A 211 -2.27 7.76 10.03
CA SER A 211 -2.55 9.07 10.63
C SER A 211 -3.26 8.95 11.99
N GLN A 212 -4.21 8.03 12.13
CA GLN A 212 -4.88 7.78 13.41
C GLN A 212 -3.91 7.26 14.47
N PHE A 213 -3.02 6.34 14.08
CA PHE A 213 -1.95 5.84 14.94
C PHE A 213 -1.06 6.98 15.45
N LEU A 214 -0.57 7.84 14.55
CA LEU A 214 0.26 8.99 14.93
C LEU A 214 -0.49 9.93 15.88
N ASN A 215 -1.78 10.15 15.66
CA ASN A 215 -2.58 11.02 16.53
C ASN A 215 -2.96 10.39 17.89
N THR A 216 -2.59 9.13 18.16
CA THR A 216 -2.94 8.43 19.40
C THR A 216 -2.08 8.90 20.58
N ASP A 217 -0.78 9.07 20.39
CA ASP A 217 0.14 9.61 21.40
C ASP A 217 1.14 10.59 20.76
N LYS A 218 1.11 11.85 21.20
CA LYS A 218 2.03 12.89 20.73
C LYS A 218 3.50 12.54 20.94
N ARG A 219 3.83 11.71 21.94
CA ARG A 219 5.21 11.27 22.19
C ARG A 219 5.69 10.34 21.08
N LEU A 220 4.81 9.48 20.57
CA LEU A 220 5.14 8.51 19.53
C LEU A 220 5.17 9.11 18.12
N VAL A 221 4.56 10.29 17.91
CA VAL A 221 4.54 10.97 16.60
C VAL A 221 5.95 11.18 16.06
N ASP A 222 6.80 11.86 16.83
CA ASP A 222 8.15 12.21 16.37
C ASP A 222 8.98 10.96 16.10
N TYR A 223 8.87 9.93 16.95
CA TYR A 223 9.55 8.64 16.77
C TYR A 223 9.04 7.87 15.56
N ALA A 224 7.73 7.85 15.32
CA ALA A 224 7.15 7.16 14.17
C ALA A 224 7.49 7.87 12.86
N ILE A 225 7.53 9.21 12.85
CA ILE A 225 8.06 10.00 11.73
C ILE A 225 9.55 9.69 11.51
N GLU A 226 10.35 9.62 12.57
CA GLU A 226 11.76 9.25 12.44
C GLU A 226 11.93 7.80 11.95
N MET A 227 11.09 6.88 12.41
CA MET A 227 11.06 5.47 12.02
C MET A 227 10.76 5.31 10.52
N LEU A 228 9.66 5.88 10.04
CA LEU A 228 9.27 5.80 8.63
C LEU A 228 10.33 6.47 7.73
N SER A 229 10.89 7.60 8.16
CA SER A 229 12.01 8.25 7.47
C SER A 229 13.26 7.36 7.43
N THR A 230 13.53 6.63 8.51
CA THR A 230 14.66 5.69 8.59
C THR A 230 14.43 4.49 7.67
N MET A 231 13.21 3.96 7.58
CA MET A 231 12.87 2.90 6.63
C MET A 231 13.13 3.34 5.19
N VAL A 232 12.76 4.57 4.82
CA VAL A 232 13.07 5.14 3.49
C VAL A 232 14.58 5.19 3.24
N LYS A 233 15.35 5.71 4.20
CA LYS A 233 16.82 5.77 4.10
C LYS A 233 17.46 4.38 3.93
N VAL A 234 16.95 3.38 4.67
CA VAL A 234 17.42 2.00 4.55
C VAL A 234 17.09 1.42 3.18
N CYS A 235 15.88 1.66 2.66
CA CYS A 235 15.51 1.23 1.30
C CYS A 235 16.43 1.82 0.23
N ILE A 236 16.70 3.13 0.28
CA ILE A 236 17.63 3.82 -0.63
C ILE A 236 19.00 3.16 -0.55
N ARG A 237 19.56 3.03 0.66
CA ARG A 237 20.90 2.45 0.85
C ARG A 237 20.98 1.02 0.33
N MET A 238 19.97 0.20 0.57
CA MET A 238 19.92 -1.16 0.05
C MET A 238 19.88 -1.23 -1.47
N LEU A 239 19.20 -0.28 -2.12
CA LEU A 239 19.11 -0.19 -3.59
C LEU A 239 20.40 0.39 -4.21
N GLU A 240 21.13 1.24 -3.49
CA GLU A 240 22.39 1.84 -3.96
C GLU A 240 23.62 0.95 -3.71
N THR A 241 23.59 0.08 -2.69
CA THR A 241 24.78 -0.68 -2.26
C THR A 241 24.98 -1.93 -3.15
N PRO A 242 26.04 -2.00 -3.98
CA PRO A 242 26.25 -3.13 -4.89
C PRO A 242 26.46 -4.47 -4.17
N ALA A 243 27.10 -4.45 -2.99
CA ALA A 243 27.31 -5.64 -2.16
C ALA A 243 26.02 -6.22 -1.54
N VAL A 244 24.94 -5.43 -1.54
CA VAL A 244 23.59 -5.81 -1.07
C VAL A 244 22.69 -6.19 -2.25
N GLN A 245 23.22 -6.26 -3.48
CA GLN A 245 22.46 -6.63 -4.67
C GLN A 245 21.62 -7.88 -4.42
N PHE A 246 20.31 -7.68 -4.57
CA PHE A 246 19.34 -8.74 -4.40
C PHE A 246 19.61 -9.86 -5.39
N LYS A 247 19.59 -11.11 -4.91
CA LYS A 247 19.79 -12.26 -5.79
C LYS A 247 18.64 -12.38 -6.78
N LYS A 248 17.44 -11.97 -6.38
CA LYS A 248 16.22 -12.03 -7.19
C LYS A 248 15.84 -10.64 -7.71
N ARG A 249 15.61 -10.55 -9.03
CA ARG A 249 15.04 -9.36 -9.69
C ARG A 249 13.71 -8.92 -9.08
N GLU A 250 12.90 -9.88 -8.63
CA GLU A 250 11.61 -9.61 -8.00
C GLU A 250 11.76 -8.86 -6.68
N THR A 251 12.78 -9.20 -5.87
CA THR A 251 13.09 -8.49 -4.62
C THR A 251 13.52 -7.05 -4.89
N HIS A 252 14.31 -6.83 -5.96
CA HIS A 252 14.71 -5.48 -6.37
C HIS A 252 13.49 -4.61 -6.76
N LEU A 253 12.60 -5.16 -7.61
CA LEU A 253 11.36 -4.50 -7.99
C LEU A 253 10.43 -4.23 -6.80
N PHE A 254 10.35 -5.19 -5.87
CA PHE A 254 9.63 -5.04 -4.61
C PHE A 254 10.19 -3.87 -3.79
N MET A 255 11.50 -3.77 -3.62
CA MET A 255 12.14 -2.70 -2.86
C MET A 255 11.94 -1.32 -3.48
N LEU A 256 11.95 -1.21 -4.81
CA LEU A 256 11.61 0.04 -5.49
C LEU A 256 10.16 0.48 -5.21
N ARG A 257 9.21 -0.47 -5.19
CA ARG A 257 7.80 -0.20 -4.86
C ARG A 257 7.63 0.20 -3.39
N VAL A 258 8.30 -0.51 -2.49
CA VAL A 258 8.30 -0.20 -1.05
C VAL A 258 8.88 1.20 -0.79
N LEU A 259 9.98 1.56 -1.44
CA LEU A 259 10.59 2.89 -1.34
C LEU A 259 9.58 3.99 -1.71
N VAL A 260 8.96 3.88 -2.88
CA VAL A 260 7.95 4.85 -3.35
C VAL A 260 6.74 4.87 -2.42
N GLY A 261 6.40 3.75 -1.80
CA GLY A 261 5.24 3.60 -0.91
C GLY A 261 5.42 4.21 0.43
N LEU A 262 6.60 4.03 1.01
CA LEU A 262 6.99 4.74 2.20
C LEU A 262 7.06 6.25 1.95
N ILE A 263 7.57 6.71 0.81
CA ILE A 263 7.61 8.14 0.48
C ILE A 263 6.19 8.72 0.40
N ILE A 264 5.28 8.06 -0.32
CA ILE A 264 3.89 8.51 -0.44
C ILE A 264 3.19 8.47 0.92
N LEU A 265 3.35 7.39 1.69
CA LEU A 265 2.79 7.28 3.03
C LEU A 265 3.28 8.43 3.92
N CYS A 266 4.60 8.65 3.98
CA CYS A 266 5.21 9.75 4.72
C CYS A 266 4.64 11.11 4.29
N ASP A 267 4.47 11.34 2.99
CA ASP A 267 3.93 12.60 2.49
C ASP A 267 2.48 12.85 2.91
N HIS A 268 1.67 11.80 3.03
CA HIS A 268 0.29 11.90 3.51
C HIS A 268 0.19 12.13 5.02
N VAL A 269 1.12 11.58 5.80
CA VAL A 269 1.02 11.58 7.27
C VAL A 269 1.86 12.66 7.95
N TYR A 270 2.88 13.21 7.27
CA TYR A 270 3.70 14.28 7.83
C TYR A 270 2.99 15.63 7.68
N PRO A 271 2.91 16.46 8.74
CA PRO A 271 2.16 17.72 8.70
C PRO A 271 2.55 18.70 7.58
N ASN A 272 3.81 18.69 7.16
CA ASN A 272 4.33 19.55 6.10
C ASN A 272 4.78 18.75 4.86
N GLY A 273 4.43 17.46 4.78
CA GLY A 273 4.89 16.55 3.74
C GLY A 273 6.39 16.26 3.74
N VAL A 274 6.83 15.55 2.71
CA VAL A 274 8.24 15.11 2.55
C VAL A 274 9.07 16.01 1.65
N PHE A 275 8.44 16.97 0.97
CA PHE A 275 9.07 17.83 -0.04
C PHE A 275 9.67 19.12 0.52
N VAL A 276 9.44 19.41 1.81
CA VAL A 276 10.03 20.56 2.50
C VAL A 276 11.53 20.35 2.76
N LYS A 277 12.28 21.47 2.82
CA LYS A 277 13.74 21.42 3.05
C LYS A 277 14.15 20.82 4.40
N THR A 278 13.25 20.84 5.38
CA THR A 278 13.46 20.26 6.72
C THR A 278 13.15 18.77 6.77
N SER A 279 12.68 18.17 5.67
CA SER A 279 12.42 16.75 5.58
C SER A 279 13.72 15.96 5.74
N ASN A 280 13.66 14.87 6.50
CA ASN A 280 14.78 13.95 6.69
C ASN A 280 14.94 12.96 5.52
N ILE A 281 14.11 13.04 4.49
CA ILE A 281 14.10 12.14 3.34
C ILE A 281 14.72 12.86 2.14
N ASP A 282 15.74 12.25 1.52
CA ASP A 282 16.32 12.75 0.28
C ASP A 282 15.47 12.37 -0.95
N ILE A 283 14.37 13.11 -1.14
CA ILE A 283 13.45 12.91 -2.27
C ILE A 283 14.17 13.08 -3.62
N LYS A 284 15.15 14.00 -3.70
CA LYS A 284 15.90 14.23 -4.94
C LYS A 284 16.76 13.02 -5.28
N GLY A 285 17.44 12.44 -4.29
CA GLY A 285 18.17 11.18 -4.42
C GLY A 285 17.27 10.04 -4.84
N CYS A 286 16.09 9.90 -4.21
CA CYS A 286 15.12 8.86 -4.56
C CYS A 286 14.68 8.93 -6.03
N ILE A 287 14.35 10.12 -6.53
CA ILE A 287 13.90 10.29 -7.93
C ILE A 287 15.04 9.96 -8.91
N ARG A 288 16.29 10.36 -8.58
CA ARG A 288 17.45 10.00 -9.40
C ARG A 288 17.67 8.50 -9.42
N LEU A 289 17.63 7.86 -8.25
CA LEU A 289 17.75 6.41 -8.12
C LEU A 289 16.70 5.68 -8.97
N LEU A 290 15.45 6.15 -9.00
CA LEU A 290 14.39 5.59 -9.84
C LEU A 290 14.65 5.78 -11.35
N LYS A 291 15.18 6.95 -11.75
CA LYS A 291 15.51 7.28 -13.15
C LYS A 291 16.76 6.58 -13.66
N GLU A 292 17.70 6.27 -12.78
CA GLU A 292 18.95 5.57 -13.08
C GLU A 292 18.79 4.05 -13.14
N GLN A 293 17.58 3.54 -12.84
CA GLN A 293 17.29 2.12 -13.02
C GLN A 293 17.38 1.73 -14.50
N PRO A 294 17.86 0.51 -14.81
CA PRO A 294 17.84 -0.04 -16.17
C PRO A 294 16.43 0.03 -16.80
N GLU A 295 16.37 0.29 -18.11
CA GLU A 295 15.10 0.46 -18.84
C GLU A 295 14.16 -0.74 -18.70
N GLU A 296 14.69 -1.94 -18.50
CA GLU A 296 13.94 -3.19 -18.33
C GLU A 296 13.14 -3.24 -17.02
N ILE A 297 13.46 -2.38 -16.05
CA ILE A 297 12.79 -2.30 -14.74
C ILE A 297 11.46 -1.50 -14.84
N HIS A 298 11.30 -0.67 -15.88
CA HIS A 298 10.10 0.13 -16.15
C HIS A 298 9.59 0.90 -14.91
N THR A 299 10.41 1.79 -14.36
CA THR A 299 10.08 2.59 -13.16
C THR A 299 9.11 3.74 -13.39
N GLU A 300 8.65 3.96 -14.63
CA GLU A 300 7.78 5.08 -14.98
C GLU A 300 6.45 5.08 -14.20
N ASN A 301 5.87 3.90 -13.93
CA ASN A 301 4.68 3.80 -13.09
C ASN A 301 4.94 4.28 -11.65
N LEU A 302 6.15 4.09 -11.13
CA LEU A 302 6.54 4.54 -9.80
C LEU A 302 6.77 6.05 -9.75
N LEU A 303 7.36 6.61 -10.80
CA LEU A 303 7.48 8.05 -10.96
C LEU A 303 6.10 8.71 -11.08
N ASN A 304 5.18 8.08 -11.82
CA ASN A 304 3.79 8.54 -11.93
C ASN A 304 3.05 8.45 -10.59
N ALA A 305 3.27 7.41 -9.79
CA ALA A 305 2.73 7.34 -8.44
C ALA A 305 3.20 8.55 -7.60
N LEU A 306 4.49 8.90 -7.65
CA LEU A 306 4.99 10.10 -6.98
C LEU A 306 4.35 11.39 -7.50
N ARG A 307 4.09 11.49 -8.81
CA ARG A 307 3.48 12.69 -9.44
C ARG A 307 2.02 12.88 -9.04
N TYR A 308 1.24 11.81 -9.00
CA TYR A 308 -0.22 11.90 -8.93
C TYR A 308 -0.82 11.51 -7.59
N THR A 309 -0.04 10.83 -6.73
CA THR A 309 -0.56 10.27 -5.47
C THR A 309 0.02 10.97 -4.24
N THR A 310 1.05 11.81 -4.40
CA THR A 310 1.55 12.67 -3.31
C THR A 310 0.63 13.88 -3.08
N VAL A 311 0.64 14.40 -1.86
CA VAL A 311 -0.19 15.52 -1.42
C VAL A 311 0.56 16.83 -1.59
N HIS A 312 1.81 16.90 -1.13
CA HIS A 312 2.54 18.17 -0.99
C HIS A 312 3.47 18.49 -2.17
N LEU A 313 3.53 17.65 -3.20
CA LEU A 313 4.38 17.89 -4.38
C LEU A 313 4.08 19.24 -5.02
N ASN A 314 2.81 19.63 -5.10
CA ASN A 314 2.38 20.84 -5.80
C ASN A 314 2.45 22.11 -4.94
N ASP A 315 2.77 22.01 -3.66
CA ASP A 315 2.85 23.14 -2.74
C ASP A 315 3.86 24.19 -3.18
N SER A 316 3.64 25.44 -2.76
CA SER A 316 4.55 26.55 -3.04
C SER A 316 5.90 26.42 -2.33
N SER A 317 5.93 25.68 -1.21
CA SER A 317 7.13 25.36 -0.42
C SER A 317 8.04 24.34 -1.11
N THR A 318 7.50 23.53 -2.02
CA THR A 318 8.23 22.46 -2.71
C THR A 318 9.24 23.02 -3.71
N SER A 319 10.47 22.50 -3.64
CA SER A 319 11.57 22.92 -4.50
C SER A 319 11.25 22.79 -5.99
N LYS A 320 11.44 23.87 -6.75
CA LYS A 320 11.28 23.87 -8.22
C LYS A 320 12.12 22.77 -8.89
N THR A 321 13.33 22.52 -8.38
CA THR A 321 14.19 21.46 -8.92
C THR A 321 13.56 20.08 -8.79
N ILE A 322 12.86 19.78 -7.69
CA ILE A 322 12.19 18.48 -7.51
C ILE A 322 11.00 18.38 -8.48
N LYS A 323 10.21 19.46 -8.62
CA LYS A 323 9.11 19.51 -9.59
C LYS A 323 9.61 19.27 -11.01
N THR A 324 10.65 19.98 -11.43
CA THR A 324 11.27 19.78 -12.74
C THR A 324 11.79 18.37 -12.92
N LEU A 325 12.52 17.83 -11.93
CA LEU A 325 13.07 16.47 -11.99
C LEU A 325 11.98 15.40 -12.14
N LEU A 326 10.81 15.58 -11.51
CA LEU A 326 9.68 14.68 -11.69
C LEU A 326 8.95 14.93 -13.01
N MET A 327 8.81 16.16 -13.49
CA MET A 327 8.03 16.48 -14.68
C MET A 327 8.78 16.29 -16.00
N GLU A 328 10.12 16.32 -15.98
CA GLU A 328 10.94 15.91 -17.11
C GLU A 328 10.86 14.39 -17.24
N ALA A 329 10.15 13.91 -18.26
CA ALA A 329 10.20 12.53 -18.72
C ALA A 329 11.31 12.40 -19.77
#